data_AF-A0A7X6HSE3-F1
#
_entry.id   AF-A0A7X6HSE3-F1
#
_cell.length_a   1.000
_cell.length_b   1.000
_cell.length_c   1.000
_cell.angle_alpha   90.00
_cell.angle_beta   90.00
_cell.angle_gamma   90.00
#
_symmetry.space_group_name_H-M   'P 1'
#
loop_
_entity.id
_entity.type
_entity.pdbx_description
1 polymer ?
#
loop_
_entity_poly.entity_id
_entity_poly.type
_entity_poly.pdbx_seq_one_letter_code
_entity_poly.pdbx_strand_id
1 'polypeptide(L)'
;MQNVPASITAVTGRQVQDSGITSSQDIPRLVPNFSILEGGNRSRSLLNIRGLGNIVTPNTSGGSSLGFYVDDVPYSDWFSFQSSLTDIERIEVLRGPQGTLYGQNTQGGVVNIVTRAPTNVWEVRGSTTYGFPGVRENQLTIKGPVEENLFFSLSGLYSERDGFVRNTFIDELIDNRQSLAVRGQLRWLSPARDWDVRLGLNYEENNDGSFLSVPFDRANRREVNQDFIGKIHSAGNDQSLRVFYNGSGIRFTSITARREFRNSPASGDGDAGPLPIVNANVDLNTLKWSQEFRLQSPETARTFEWLVGGYYEYKETGIDVSTIFGPGGAAFGFPPATSITPAEFTDTTYAVFLS
;
A
#
# COMPACT_ATOMS: atom_id res chain seq x y z
N MET A 1 -19.05 -19.37 2.01
CA MET A 1 -19.02 -18.11 2.80
C MET A 1 -20.33 -17.91 3.54
N GLN A 2 -20.74 -18.83 4.43
CA GLN A 2 -22.09 -18.76 5.00
C GLN A 2 -22.17 -18.73 6.53
N ASN A 3 -21.09 -18.41 7.26
CA ASN A 3 -21.17 -18.16 8.71
C ASN A 3 -20.08 -17.19 9.20
N VAL A 4 -20.13 -15.93 8.78
CA VAL A 4 -19.51 -14.82 9.53
C VAL A 4 -20.53 -13.69 9.59
N PRO A 5 -20.97 -13.24 10.78
CA PRO A 5 -21.88 -12.09 10.93
C PRO A 5 -21.14 -10.76 10.68
N ALA A 6 -20.43 -10.66 9.56
CA ALA A 6 -19.72 -9.48 9.12
C ALA A 6 -20.04 -9.18 7.64
N SER A 7 -20.12 -7.89 7.29
CA SER A 7 -20.32 -7.47 5.89
C SER A 7 -19.00 -7.60 5.14
N ILE A 8 -18.77 -8.77 4.55
CA ILE A 8 -17.58 -9.10 3.77
C ILE A 8 -17.89 -8.99 2.28
N THR A 9 -17.04 -8.28 1.54
CA THR A 9 -16.99 -8.38 0.08
C THR A 9 -15.68 -9.05 -0.31
N ALA A 10 -15.76 -10.17 -1.02
CA ALA A 10 -14.60 -10.86 -1.57
C ALA A 10 -14.61 -10.72 -3.10
N VAL A 11 -13.56 -10.10 -3.64
CA VAL A 11 -13.30 -10.00 -5.08
C VAL A 11 -12.31 -11.10 -5.44
N THR A 12 -12.69 -11.98 -6.37
CA THR A 12 -11.83 -13.09 -6.81
C THR A 12 -10.74 -12.61 -7.76
N GLY A 13 -9.62 -13.32 -7.84
CA GLY A 13 -8.52 -13.01 -8.76
C GLY A 13 -8.95 -12.97 -10.23
N ARG A 14 -9.95 -13.77 -10.61
CA ARG A 14 -10.57 -13.68 -11.95
C ARG A 14 -11.26 -12.33 -12.17
N GLN A 15 -12.05 -11.86 -11.21
CA GLN A 15 -12.70 -10.55 -11.30
C GLN A 15 -11.67 -9.41 -11.32
N VAL A 16 -10.59 -9.51 -10.54
CA VAL A 16 -9.47 -8.56 -10.57
C VAL A 16 -8.86 -8.50 -11.97
N GLN A 17 -8.59 -9.66 -12.57
CA GLN A 17 -8.03 -9.78 -13.92
C GLN A 17 -8.99 -9.25 -15.00
N ASP A 18 -10.24 -9.69 -15.00
CA ASP A 18 -11.26 -9.32 -15.99
C ASP A 18 -11.58 -7.81 -15.96
N SER A 19 -11.36 -7.17 -14.80
CA SER A 19 -11.61 -5.73 -14.61
C SER A 19 -10.36 -4.86 -14.85
N GLY A 20 -9.22 -5.46 -15.19
CA GLY A 20 -7.96 -4.74 -15.42
C GLY A 20 -7.43 -4.02 -14.18
N ILE A 21 -7.69 -4.57 -12.97
CA ILE A 21 -7.20 -3.99 -11.72
C ILE A 21 -5.74 -4.36 -11.53
N THR A 22 -4.86 -3.36 -11.53
CA THR A 22 -3.41 -3.53 -11.35
C THR A 22 -2.84 -2.72 -10.18
N SER A 23 -3.67 -1.86 -9.57
CA SER A 23 -3.32 -1.08 -8.38
C SER A 23 -4.40 -1.20 -7.31
N SER A 24 -4.01 -1.07 -6.03
CA SER A 24 -4.97 -0.97 -4.93
C SER A 24 -5.96 0.18 -5.12
N GLN A 25 -5.58 1.24 -5.85
CA GLN A 25 -6.44 2.37 -6.22
C GLN A 25 -7.65 1.99 -7.10
N ASP A 26 -7.62 0.85 -7.80
CA ASP A 26 -8.73 0.41 -8.65
C ASP A 26 -9.76 -0.43 -7.89
N ILE A 27 -9.44 -0.91 -6.68
CA ILE A 27 -10.34 -1.73 -5.84
C ILE A 27 -11.72 -1.07 -5.63
N PRO A 28 -11.85 0.25 -5.39
CA PRO A 28 -13.14 0.93 -5.29
C PRO A 28 -14.10 0.68 -6.47
N ARG A 29 -13.60 0.33 -7.67
CA ARG A 29 -14.44 0.03 -8.84
C ARG A 29 -15.27 -1.25 -8.67
N LEU A 30 -14.84 -2.16 -7.81
CA LEU A 30 -15.51 -3.44 -7.56
C LEU A 30 -16.13 -3.55 -6.16
N VAL A 31 -15.83 -2.61 -5.27
CA VAL A 31 -16.25 -2.67 -3.87
C VAL A 31 -17.16 -1.48 -3.56
N PRO A 32 -18.47 -1.70 -3.38
CA PRO A 32 -19.39 -0.62 -3.04
C PRO A 32 -19.12 -0.09 -1.62
N ASN A 33 -19.34 1.22 -1.45
CA ASN A 33 -19.11 1.98 -0.21
C ASN A 33 -17.66 1.93 0.30
N PHE A 34 -16.71 1.77 -0.62
CA PHE A 34 -15.28 1.90 -0.42
C PHE A 34 -14.74 2.92 -1.43
N SER A 35 -13.91 3.86 -0.99
CA SER A 35 -13.24 4.79 -1.89
C SER A 35 -11.80 5.01 -1.45
N ILE A 36 -10.91 5.12 -2.43
CA ILE A 36 -9.55 5.63 -2.26
C ILE A 36 -9.52 6.99 -2.94
N LEU A 37 -9.29 8.05 -2.16
CA LEU A 37 -9.13 9.39 -2.70
C LEU A 37 -7.63 9.67 -2.83
N GLU A 38 -7.15 9.89 -4.05
CA GLU A 38 -5.79 10.33 -4.31
C GLU A 38 -5.71 11.85 -4.09
N GLY A 39 -4.81 12.29 -3.20
CA GLY A 39 -4.52 13.71 -2.97
C GLY A 39 -3.70 14.35 -4.09
N GLY A 40 -3.94 13.92 -5.34
CA GLY A 40 -3.22 14.29 -6.56
C GLY A 40 -1.80 13.74 -6.73
N ASN A 41 -1.37 12.82 -5.85
CA ASN A 41 -0.24 11.91 -6.10
C ASN A 41 -0.43 10.58 -5.37
N ARG A 42 0.29 9.55 -5.83
CA ARG A 42 0.16 8.15 -5.39
C ARG A 42 0.54 7.92 -3.92
N SER A 43 1.47 8.72 -3.38
CA SER A 43 1.89 8.67 -1.97
C SER A 43 0.99 9.46 -1.02
N ARG A 44 -0.21 9.89 -1.46
CA ARG A 44 -1.23 10.48 -0.59
C ARG A 44 -2.60 9.86 -0.87
N SER A 45 -2.78 8.62 -0.42
CA SER A 45 -4.02 7.87 -0.63
C SER A 45 -4.88 7.84 0.64
N LEU A 46 -6.12 8.32 0.56
CA LEU A 46 -7.07 8.32 1.66
C LEU A 46 -8.07 7.19 1.48
N LEU A 47 -8.00 6.20 2.36
CA LEU A 47 -8.97 5.13 2.44
C LEU A 47 -10.23 5.65 3.18
N ASN A 48 -11.40 5.33 2.64
CA ASN A 48 -12.70 5.56 3.28
C ASN A 48 -13.61 4.36 3.10
N ILE A 49 -14.24 3.89 4.18
CA ILE A 49 -15.28 2.87 4.20
C ILE A 49 -16.47 3.44 4.97
N ARG A 50 -17.64 3.50 4.31
CA ARG A 50 -18.90 4.01 4.91
C ARG A 50 -18.80 5.42 5.52
N GLY A 51 -18.01 6.31 4.93
CA GLY A 51 -17.84 7.68 5.43
C GLY A 51 -16.81 7.79 6.55
N LEU A 52 -16.35 6.68 7.14
CA LEU A 52 -15.21 6.65 8.05
C LEU A 52 -13.93 6.54 7.25
N GLY A 53 -13.06 7.52 7.42
CA GLY A 53 -11.80 7.57 6.69
C GLY A 53 -10.83 8.52 7.33
N ASN A 54 -9.70 8.63 6.66
CA ASN A 54 -8.54 9.37 7.12
C ASN A 54 -8.75 10.89 6.89
N ILE A 55 -8.51 11.73 7.91
CA ILE A 55 -8.56 13.20 7.80
C ILE A 55 -7.15 13.71 7.52
N VAL A 56 -6.93 14.36 6.37
CA VAL A 56 -5.64 15.00 6.06
C VAL A 56 -5.49 16.28 6.85
N THR A 57 -4.57 16.26 7.81
CA THR A 57 -3.83 17.47 8.20
C THR A 57 -2.52 17.50 7.41
N PRO A 58 -2.21 18.58 6.68
CA PRO A 58 -0.90 18.73 6.06
C PRO A 58 0.15 18.62 7.17
N ASN A 59 1.19 17.79 6.97
CA ASN A 59 2.36 17.65 7.85
C ASN A 59 2.20 16.76 9.11
N THR A 60 1.25 15.81 9.13
CA THR A 60 1.13 14.85 10.25
C THR A 60 1.17 13.41 9.76
N SER A 61 1.94 12.54 10.41
CA SER A 61 1.75 11.08 10.36
C SER A 61 0.50 10.69 11.16
N GLY A 62 -0.68 10.81 10.54
CA GLY A 62 -1.92 10.31 11.11
C GLY A 62 -2.03 8.79 10.95
N GLY A 63 -2.44 8.08 12.01
CA GLY A 63 -2.77 6.65 11.94
C GLY A 63 -4.06 6.41 11.15
N SER A 64 -4.15 5.29 10.43
CA SER A 64 -5.34 4.95 9.62
C SER A 64 -6.55 4.56 10.46
N SER A 65 -7.74 4.91 10.00
CA SER A 65 -8.99 4.35 10.55
C SER A 65 -9.33 2.98 9.96
N LEU A 66 -8.58 2.56 8.92
CA LEU A 66 -8.76 1.32 8.15
C LEU A 66 -7.48 0.48 8.10
N GLY A 67 -7.60 -0.83 8.32
CA GLY A 67 -6.49 -1.77 8.23
C GLY A 67 -6.28 -2.18 6.79
N PHE A 68 -5.05 -2.19 6.32
CA PHE A 68 -4.71 -2.60 4.96
C PHE A 68 -3.61 -3.66 5.03
N TYR A 69 -3.84 -4.81 4.40
CA TYR A 69 -2.93 -5.96 4.46
C TYR A 69 -2.63 -6.46 3.07
N VAL A 70 -1.37 -6.80 2.83
CA VAL A 70 -0.93 -7.52 1.64
C VAL A 70 -0.11 -8.72 2.08
N ASP A 71 -0.60 -9.94 1.84
CA ASP A 71 0.05 -11.19 2.28
C ASP A 71 0.44 -11.17 3.78
N ASP A 72 -0.54 -10.84 4.62
CA ASP A 72 -0.43 -10.68 6.08
C ASP A 72 0.49 -9.54 6.56
N VAL A 73 1.13 -8.76 5.66
CA VAL A 73 1.91 -7.57 6.04
C VAL A 73 0.96 -6.39 6.31
N PRO A 74 1.00 -5.78 7.51
CA PRO A 74 0.14 -4.63 7.85
C PRO A 74 0.70 -3.31 7.31
N TYR A 75 -0.05 -2.67 6.44
CA TYR A 75 0.17 -1.33 5.94
C TYR A 75 -0.65 -0.36 6.80
N SER A 76 0.01 0.61 7.44
CA SER A 76 -0.60 1.46 8.45
C SER A 76 -0.63 2.95 8.10
N ASP A 77 0.17 3.37 7.12
CA ASP A 77 0.49 4.77 6.88
C ASP A 77 -0.03 5.20 5.51
N TRP A 78 -0.66 6.37 5.45
CA TRP A 78 -1.44 6.80 4.27
C TRP A 78 -0.56 7.10 3.05
N PHE A 79 0.75 7.24 3.29
CA PHE A 79 1.76 7.31 2.25
C PHE A 79 2.00 5.98 1.54
N SER A 80 1.58 4.87 2.14
CA SER A 80 2.00 3.53 1.77
C SER A 80 0.89 2.62 1.24
N PHE A 81 -0.38 3.06 1.25
CA PHE A 81 -1.53 2.22 0.86
C PHE A 81 -1.62 1.89 -0.61
N GLN A 82 -0.91 2.65 -1.44
CA GLN A 82 -0.79 2.27 -2.82
C GLN A 82 0.21 1.12 -2.92
N SER A 83 -0.28 -0.03 -3.39
CA SER A 83 0.58 -1.13 -3.77
C SER A 83 0.15 -1.67 -5.12
N SER A 84 1.14 -2.01 -5.92
CA SER A 84 0.99 -2.68 -7.20
C SER A 84 0.48 -4.11 -6.97
N LEU A 85 -0.63 -4.44 -7.62
CA LEU A 85 -1.31 -5.72 -7.46
C LEU A 85 -0.82 -6.69 -8.51
N THR A 86 -0.06 -7.69 -8.07
CA THR A 86 0.39 -8.77 -8.95
C THR A 86 -0.12 -10.11 -8.45
N ASP A 87 -0.58 -10.95 -9.39
CA ASP A 87 -0.84 -12.35 -9.12
C ASP A 87 -1.83 -12.61 -7.96
N ILE A 88 -2.89 -11.79 -7.92
CA ILE A 88 -3.88 -11.78 -6.85
C ILE A 88 -4.75 -13.04 -6.88
N GLU A 89 -4.91 -13.68 -5.72
CA GLU A 89 -5.90 -14.74 -5.51
C GLU A 89 -7.26 -14.15 -5.21
N ARG A 90 -7.28 -13.17 -4.29
CA ARG A 90 -8.50 -12.47 -3.87
C ARG A 90 -8.18 -11.18 -3.11
N ILE A 91 -9.19 -10.31 -3.07
CA ILE A 91 -9.22 -9.09 -2.25
C ILE A 91 -10.45 -9.18 -1.35
N GLU A 92 -10.25 -9.05 -0.05
CA GLU A 92 -11.31 -9.12 0.95
C GLU A 92 -11.47 -7.74 1.59
N VAL A 93 -12.70 -7.21 1.59
CA VAL A 93 -13.05 -5.97 2.28
C VAL A 93 -14.05 -6.28 3.37
N LEU A 94 -13.60 -6.19 4.61
CA LEU A 94 -14.40 -6.35 5.82
C LEU A 94 -14.84 -4.96 6.29
N ARG A 95 -16.16 -4.75 6.39
CA ARG A 95 -16.72 -3.46 6.82
C ARG A 95 -17.07 -3.47 8.31
N GLY A 96 -16.76 -2.38 9.00
CA GLY A 96 -16.97 -2.21 10.44
C GLY A 96 -15.77 -2.66 11.29
N PRO A 97 -15.80 -2.44 12.61
CA PRO A 97 -14.68 -2.71 13.49
C PRO A 97 -14.16 -4.15 13.40
N GLN A 98 -12.86 -4.33 13.17
CA GLN A 98 -12.19 -5.64 13.12
C GLN A 98 -10.98 -5.75 14.06
N GLY A 99 -11.00 -4.99 15.17
CA GLY A 99 -9.87 -4.88 16.11
C GLY A 99 -9.42 -6.22 16.70
N THR A 100 -10.35 -7.17 16.85
CA THR A 100 -10.09 -8.49 17.42
C THR A 100 -9.28 -9.40 16.50
N LEU A 101 -9.36 -9.23 15.17
CA LEU A 101 -8.70 -10.14 14.20
C LEU A 101 -7.51 -9.51 13.47
N TYR A 102 -7.47 -8.18 13.40
CA TYR A 102 -6.48 -7.45 12.62
C TYR A 102 -5.76 -6.37 13.45
N GLY A 103 -6.16 -6.10 14.71
CA GLY A 103 -5.45 -5.18 15.58
C GLY A 103 -5.75 -3.70 15.29
N GLN A 104 -4.73 -2.84 15.42
CA GLN A 104 -4.87 -1.37 15.34
C GLN A 104 -5.39 -0.92 13.96
N ASN A 105 -5.99 0.27 13.93
CA ASN A 105 -6.43 0.94 12.70
C ASN A 105 -7.60 0.25 11.99
N THR A 106 -8.39 -0.60 12.66
CA THR A 106 -9.45 -1.38 12.02
C THR A 106 -10.86 -0.89 12.38
N GLN A 107 -10.98 0.34 12.87
CA GLN A 107 -12.22 0.91 13.42
C GLN A 107 -13.31 1.03 12.34
N GLY A 108 -12.94 1.39 11.11
CA GLY A 108 -13.88 1.45 9.97
C GLY A 108 -13.97 0.15 9.15
N GLY A 109 -12.96 -0.72 9.23
CA GLY A 109 -12.86 -1.93 8.41
C GLY A 109 -11.44 -2.36 8.09
N VAL A 110 -11.33 -3.41 7.27
CA VAL A 110 -10.07 -4.00 6.80
C VAL A 110 -10.15 -4.29 5.30
N VAL A 111 -9.07 -3.98 4.59
CA VAL A 111 -8.79 -4.45 3.22
C VAL A 111 -7.64 -5.45 3.31
N ASN A 112 -7.88 -6.69 2.89
CA ASN A 112 -6.90 -7.77 2.91
C ASN A 112 -6.69 -8.29 1.48
N ILE A 113 -5.47 -8.17 0.98
CA ILE A 113 -5.07 -8.61 -0.35
C ILE A 113 -4.23 -9.86 -0.19
N VAL A 114 -4.63 -10.93 -0.88
CA VAL A 114 -3.96 -12.23 -0.82
C VAL A 114 -3.50 -12.62 -2.21
N THR A 115 -2.20 -12.86 -2.36
CA THR A 115 -1.61 -13.36 -3.60
C THR A 115 -1.73 -14.88 -3.69
N ARG A 116 -1.71 -15.40 -4.91
CA ARG A 116 -1.82 -16.84 -5.16
C ARG A 116 -0.54 -17.55 -4.68
N ALA A 117 -0.66 -18.44 -3.70
CA ALA A 117 0.48 -19.23 -3.23
C ALA A 117 1.01 -20.17 -4.33
N PRO A 118 2.34 -20.41 -4.41
CA PRO A 118 2.89 -21.41 -5.31
C PRO A 118 2.52 -22.83 -4.87
N THR A 119 2.52 -23.75 -5.84
CA THR A 119 2.14 -25.15 -5.68
C THR A 119 3.10 -26.06 -6.47
N ASN A 120 2.82 -27.35 -6.52
CA ASN A 120 3.59 -28.33 -7.28
C ASN A 120 3.38 -28.27 -8.81
N VAL A 121 2.60 -27.30 -9.30
CA VAL A 121 2.33 -27.10 -10.73
C VAL A 121 3.13 -25.91 -11.23
N TRP A 122 3.86 -26.11 -12.33
CA TRP A 122 4.50 -25.01 -13.05
C TRP A 122 3.45 -24.11 -13.69
N GLU A 123 3.57 -22.81 -13.47
CA GLU A 123 2.68 -21.81 -14.04
C GLU A 123 3.48 -20.59 -14.51
N VAL A 124 3.20 -20.11 -15.72
CA VAL A 124 3.73 -18.85 -16.23
C VAL A 124 2.56 -18.02 -16.72
N ARG A 125 2.47 -16.77 -16.28
CA ARG A 125 1.50 -15.78 -16.75
C ARG A 125 2.20 -14.48 -17.08
N GLY A 126 1.80 -13.85 -18.17
CA GLY A 126 2.26 -12.50 -18.47
C GLY A 126 1.18 -11.70 -19.17
N SER A 127 1.28 -10.39 -19.04
CA SER A 127 0.44 -9.44 -19.75
C SER A 127 1.29 -8.24 -20.16
N THR A 128 0.85 -7.58 -21.23
CA THR A 128 1.38 -6.29 -21.67
C THR A 128 0.20 -5.42 -22.05
N THR A 129 0.20 -4.18 -21.59
CA THR A 129 -0.87 -3.21 -21.78
C THR A 129 -0.27 -1.95 -22.40
N TYR A 130 -0.94 -1.42 -23.43
CA TYR A 130 -0.60 -0.15 -24.04
C TYR A 130 -1.85 0.74 -24.05
N GLY A 131 -1.68 2.03 -23.77
CA GLY A 131 -2.81 2.95 -23.69
C GLY A 131 -2.43 4.42 -23.80
N PHE A 132 -3.44 5.29 -23.81
CA PHE A 132 -3.25 6.73 -23.78
C PHE A 132 -3.37 7.26 -22.33
N PRO A 133 -2.53 8.22 -21.88
CA PRO A 133 -1.43 8.88 -22.60
C PRO A 133 -0.10 8.12 -22.43
N GLY A 134 0.33 7.36 -23.43
CA GLY A 134 1.62 6.66 -23.42
C GLY A 134 1.76 5.59 -22.33
N VAL A 135 0.65 5.02 -21.85
CA VAL A 135 0.66 3.94 -20.85
C VAL A 135 1.35 2.72 -21.44
N ARG A 136 2.32 2.18 -20.71
CA ARG A 136 2.90 0.86 -20.97
C ARG A 136 3.02 0.12 -19.66
N GLU A 137 2.43 -1.06 -19.58
CA GLU A 137 2.50 -1.90 -18.39
C GLU A 137 2.84 -3.31 -18.82
N ASN A 138 3.76 -3.95 -18.10
CA ASN A 138 4.20 -5.31 -18.36
C ASN A 138 4.21 -6.07 -17.05
N GLN A 139 3.60 -7.24 -17.05
CA GLN A 139 3.55 -8.13 -15.90
C GLN A 139 4.04 -9.51 -16.30
N LEU A 140 4.79 -10.15 -15.41
CA LEU A 140 5.22 -11.53 -15.55
C LEU A 140 5.18 -12.22 -14.19
N THR A 141 4.62 -13.41 -14.14
CA THR A 141 4.57 -14.29 -12.96
C THR A 141 5.02 -15.68 -13.37
N ILE A 142 5.93 -16.25 -12.58
CA ILE A 142 6.44 -17.61 -12.73
C ILE A 142 6.31 -18.32 -11.39
N LYS A 143 5.77 -19.53 -11.39
CA LYS A 143 5.63 -20.39 -10.21
C LYS A 143 6.00 -21.82 -10.53
N GLY A 144 6.46 -22.53 -9.51
CA GLY A 144 6.61 -23.97 -9.63
C GLY A 144 7.28 -24.62 -8.42
N PRO A 145 7.48 -25.94 -8.49
CA PRO A 145 8.27 -26.67 -7.52
C PRO A 145 9.76 -26.40 -7.65
N VAL A 146 10.42 -26.28 -6.49
CA VAL A 146 11.88 -26.33 -6.34
C VAL A 146 12.30 -27.77 -6.01
N GLU A 147 11.63 -28.37 -5.02
CA GLU A 147 11.81 -29.75 -4.58
C GLU A 147 10.47 -30.36 -4.16
N GLU A 148 10.47 -31.60 -3.67
CA GLU A 148 9.32 -32.15 -2.98
C GLU A 148 8.96 -31.24 -1.80
N ASN A 149 7.68 -30.83 -1.71
CA ASN A 149 7.16 -29.95 -0.65
C ASN A 149 7.68 -28.51 -0.64
N LEU A 150 8.59 -28.11 -1.53
CA LEU A 150 9.12 -26.74 -1.62
C LEU A 150 8.76 -26.09 -2.96
N PHE A 151 8.08 -24.95 -2.92
CA PHE A 151 7.58 -24.23 -4.09
C PHE A 151 8.00 -22.77 -4.08
N PHE A 152 8.15 -22.17 -5.25
CA PHE A 152 8.47 -20.75 -5.39
C PHE A 152 7.49 -20.02 -6.31
N SER A 153 7.39 -18.71 -6.09
CA SER A 153 6.72 -17.75 -6.97
C SER A 153 7.63 -16.54 -7.15
N LEU A 154 7.69 -16.02 -8.37
CA LEU A 154 8.29 -14.74 -8.70
C LEU A 154 7.35 -13.97 -9.62
N SER A 155 6.95 -12.78 -9.19
CA SER A 155 6.08 -11.87 -9.94
C SER A 155 6.76 -10.52 -10.09
N GLY A 156 6.68 -9.94 -11.28
CA GLY A 156 7.16 -8.60 -11.58
C GLY A 156 6.10 -7.80 -12.32
N LEU A 157 6.02 -6.50 -12.03
CA LEU A 157 5.21 -5.53 -12.75
C LEU A 157 6.05 -4.28 -12.98
N TYR A 158 6.07 -3.81 -14.21
CA TYR A 158 6.61 -2.51 -14.59
C TYR A 158 5.53 -1.71 -15.28
N SER A 159 5.31 -0.47 -14.87
CA SER A 159 4.30 0.42 -15.43
C SER A 159 4.91 1.80 -15.65
N GLU A 160 4.68 2.38 -16.82
CA GLU A 160 5.01 3.77 -17.15
C GLU A 160 3.82 4.47 -17.80
N ARG A 161 3.72 5.78 -17.59
CA ARG A 161 2.74 6.64 -18.23
C ARG A 161 3.35 8.01 -18.51
N ASP A 162 3.16 8.49 -19.72
CA ASP A 162 3.58 9.82 -20.12
C ASP A 162 2.81 10.91 -19.36
N GLY A 163 3.48 12.04 -19.15
CA GLY A 163 2.85 13.25 -18.67
C GLY A 163 1.80 13.76 -19.66
N PHE A 164 0.70 14.30 -19.14
CA PHE A 164 -0.40 14.84 -19.97
C PHE A 164 -0.85 16.24 -19.52
N VAL A 165 -0.21 16.79 -18.48
CA VAL A 165 -0.43 18.16 -18.03
C VAL A 165 0.63 19.05 -18.64
N ARG A 166 0.22 20.08 -19.38
CA ARG A 166 1.16 21.04 -19.98
C ARG A 166 1.56 22.08 -18.94
N ASN A 167 2.86 22.26 -18.72
CA ASN A 167 3.38 23.41 -18.01
C ASN A 167 3.77 24.50 -19.01
N THR A 168 3.06 25.62 -19.00
CA THR A 168 3.30 26.74 -19.93
C THR A 168 4.54 27.57 -19.58
N PHE A 169 5.09 27.43 -18.37
CA PHE A 169 6.30 28.15 -17.95
C PHE A 169 7.55 27.60 -18.64
N ILE A 170 7.66 26.27 -18.71
CA ILE A 170 8.78 25.55 -19.34
C ILE A 170 8.45 24.99 -20.73
N ASP A 171 7.18 25.07 -21.16
CA ASP A 171 6.62 24.47 -22.38
C ASP A 171 6.84 22.95 -22.52
N GLU A 172 6.62 22.20 -21.42
CA GLU A 172 6.75 20.75 -21.39
C GLU A 172 5.50 20.05 -20.84
N LEU A 173 5.36 18.75 -21.12
CA LEU A 173 4.37 17.90 -20.44
C LEU A 173 4.97 17.31 -19.17
N ILE A 174 4.24 17.43 -18.07
CA ILE A 174 4.61 16.95 -16.73
C ILE A 174 3.57 15.94 -16.21
N ASP A 175 3.77 15.43 -14.98
CA ASP A 175 3.00 14.31 -14.39
C ASP A 175 3.27 12.95 -15.06
N ASN A 176 4.52 12.72 -15.47
CA ASN A 176 4.97 11.38 -15.81
C ASN A 176 4.97 10.48 -14.56
N ARG A 177 4.70 9.19 -14.75
CA ARG A 177 4.68 8.20 -13.68
C ARG A 177 5.40 6.94 -14.10
N GLN A 178 6.17 6.36 -13.18
CA GLN A 178 6.84 5.07 -13.37
C GLN A 178 6.72 4.26 -12.09
N SER A 179 6.49 2.96 -12.22
CA SER A 179 6.34 2.03 -11.11
C SER A 179 7.02 0.71 -11.44
N LEU A 180 7.72 0.16 -10.46
CA LEU A 180 8.31 -1.18 -10.51
C LEU A 180 7.89 -1.92 -9.23
N ALA A 181 7.34 -3.11 -9.38
CA ALA A 181 7.04 -3.99 -8.27
C ALA A 181 7.57 -5.40 -8.55
N VAL A 182 8.24 -5.97 -7.55
CA VAL A 182 8.79 -7.33 -7.60
C VAL A 182 8.39 -8.06 -6.33
N ARG A 183 7.76 -9.22 -6.48
CA ARG A 183 7.32 -10.09 -5.38
C ARG A 183 7.89 -11.49 -5.54
N GLY A 184 8.55 -11.97 -4.50
CA GLY A 184 9.03 -13.34 -4.38
C GLY A 184 8.30 -14.07 -3.25
N GLN A 185 8.05 -15.35 -3.42
CA GLN A 185 7.53 -16.21 -2.37
C GLN A 185 8.22 -17.56 -2.39
N LEU A 186 8.57 -18.07 -1.21
CA LEU A 186 8.91 -19.48 -0.99
C LEU A 186 7.85 -20.10 -0.07
N ARG A 187 7.40 -21.30 -0.41
CA ARG A 187 6.44 -22.06 0.38
C ARG A 187 6.94 -23.46 0.60
N TRP A 188 7.11 -23.84 1.86
CA TRP A 188 7.31 -25.21 2.27
C TRP A 188 5.99 -25.77 2.83
N LEU A 189 5.43 -26.78 2.17
CA LEU A 189 4.17 -27.42 2.55
C LEU A 189 4.42 -28.90 2.76
N SER A 190 4.31 -29.37 4.00
CA SER A 190 4.48 -30.78 4.34
C SER A 190 3.16 -31.36 4.84
N PRO A 191 2.33 -31.95 3.96
CA PRO A 191 1.06 -32.56 4.37
C PRO A 191 1.25 -33.67 5.40
N ALA A 192 2.33 -34.46 5.29
CA ALA A 192 2.64 -35.53 6.24
C ALA A 192 2.95 -35.04 7.66
N ARG A 193 3.25 -33.75 7.84
CA ARG A 193 3.57 -33.13 9.12
C ARG A 193 2.61 -31.99 9.48
N ASP A 194 1.57 -31.77 8.68
CA ASP A 194 0.58 -30.70 8.84
C ASP A 194 1.16 -29.27 8.88
N TRP A 195 2.30 -29.00 8.22
CA TRP A 195 2.92 -27.66 8.18
C TRP A 195 2.75 -26.96 6.82
N ASP A 196 2.47 -25.66 6.85
CA ASP A 196 2.54 -24.73 5.72
C ASP A 196 3.33 -23.48 6.16
N VAL A 197 4.55 -23.35 5.66
CA VAL A 197 5.46 -22.24 5.97
C VAL A 197 5.68 -21.42 4.72
N ARG A 198 5.53 -20.10 4.81
CA ARG A 198 5.65 -19.16 3.69
C ARG A 198 6.57 -18.01 4.04
N LEU A 199 7.57 -17.78 3.21
CA LEU A 199 8.40 -16.58 3.20
C LEU A 199 7.96 -15.71 2.01
N GLY A 200 7.52 -14.49 2.29
CA GLY A 200 7.20 -13.48 1.28
C GLY A 200 8.24 -12.36 1.27
N LEU A 201 8.61 -11.92 0.08
CA LEU A 201 9.49 -10.77 -0.17
C LEU A 201 8.80 -9.86 -1.18
N ASN A 202 8.72 -8.56 -0.90
CA ASN A 202 8.14 -7.59 -1.81
C ASN A 202 9.01 -6.35 -1.86
N TYR A 203 9.25 -5.85 -3.07
CA TYR A 203 9.89 -4.57 -3.31
C TYR A 203 9.04 -3.78 -4.30
N GLU A 204 8.78 -2.53 -3.98
CA GLU A 204 8.03 -1.62 -4.85
C GLU A 204 8.71 -0.26 -4.88
N GLU A 205 8.81 0.34 -6.05
CA GLU A 205 9.35 1.67 -6.28
C GLU A 205 8.42 2.45 -7.21
N ASN A 206 8.16 3.71 -6.88
CA ASN A 206 7.38 4.62 -7.70
C ASN A 206 8.13 5.95 -7.88
N ASN A 207 8.20 6.42 -9.13
CA ASN A 207 8.76 7.70 -9.52
C ASN A 207 7.67 8.51 -10.23
N ASP A 208 7.14 9.51 -9.54
CA ASP A 208 5.99 10.30 -9.98
C ASP A 208 6.31 11.80 -9.98
N GLY A 209 5.52 12.55 -10.76
CA GLY A 209 5.42 14.01 -10.58
C GLY A 209 4.80 14.39 -9.24
N SER A 210 5.10 15.61 -8.77
CA SER A 210 4.47 16.15 -7.57
C SER A 210 3.00 16.46 -7.75
N PHE A 211 2.34 16.79 -6.64
CA PHE A 211 0.99 17.36 -6.69
C PHE A 211 0.96 18.62 -7.58
N LEU A 212 -0.07 18.73 -8.41
CA LEU A 212 -0.31 19.86 -9.29
C LEU A 212 -1.58 20.59 -8.84
N SER A 213 -1.48 21.91 -8.72
CA SER A 213 -2.62 22.77 -8.38
C SER A 213 -2.95 23.69 -9.56
N VAL A 214 -4.24 23.86 -9.83
CA VAL A 214 -4.75 24.87 -10.77
C VAL A 214 -5.90 25.63 -10.11
N PRO A 215 -6.08 26.94 -10.41
CA PRO A 215 -7.27 27.66 -10.02
C PRO A 215 -8.54 26.96 -10.49
N PHE A 216 -9.56 26.91 -9.63
CA PHE A 216 -10.79 26.14 -9.88
C PHE A 216 -11.56 26.62 -11.12
N ASP A 217 -11.46 27.91 -11.44
CA ASP A 217 -12.11 28.63 -12.53
C ASP A 217 -11.36 28.53 -13.87
N ARG A 218 -10.17 27.90 -13.93
CA ARG A 218 -9.48 27.69 -15.21
C ARG A 218 -10.30 26.82 -16.17
N ALA A 219 -10.42 27.30 -17.40
CA ALA A 219 -11.09 26.58 -18.50
C ALA A 219 -10.34 25.29 -18.89
N ASN A 220 -9.00 25.33 -19.00
CA ASN A 220 -8.17 24.15 -19.18
C ASN A 220 -7.47 23.77 -17.87
N ARG A 221 -7.95 22.71 -17.22
CA ARG A 221 -7.38 22.17 -15.98
C ARG A 221 -6.17 21.24 -16.20
N ARG A 222 -5.78 21.02 -17.46
CA ARG A 222 -4.57 20.28 -17.85
C ARG A 222 -3.41 21.21 -18.23
N GLU A 223 -3.50 22.48 -17.85
CA GLU A 223 -2.44 23.47 -18.03
C GLU A 223 -2.08 24.11 -16.70
N VAL A 224 -0.80 24.03 -16.33
CA VAL A 224 -0.19 24.70 -15.18
C VAL A 224 0.82 25.74 -15.66
N ASN A 225 1.21 26.66 -14.78
CA ASN A 225 2.24 27.66 -15.06
C ASN A 225 3.15 27.80 -13.85
N GLN A 226 3.92 26.73 -13.59
CA GLN A 226 4.72 26.55 -12.37
C GLN A 226 6.21 26.69 -12.70
N ASP A 227 6.96 27.42 -11.89
CA ASP A 227 8.41 27.58 -12.07
C ASP A 227 9.24 26.43 -11.47
N PHE A 228 8.62 25.60 -10.62
CA PHE A 228 9.24 24.44 -9.99
C PHE A 228 8.52 23.13 -10.34
N ILE A 229 9.27 22.16 -10.88
CA ILE A 229 8.76 20.81 -11.17
C ILE A 229 9.13 19.88 -10.01
N GLY A 230 8.16 19.65 -9.12
CA GLY A 230 8.33 18.72 -8.01
C GLY A 230 8.34 17.25 -8.47
N LYS A 231 8.93 16.40 -7.63
CA LYS A 231 9.04 14.96 -7.84
C LYS A 231 8.73 14.22 -6.55
N ILE A 232 8.17 13.03 -6.70
CA ILE A 232 7.89 12.13 -5.59
C ILE A 232 8.50 10.79 -5.94
N HIS A 233 9.46 10.37 -5.11
CA HIS A 233 10.01 9.03 -5.15
C HIS A 233 9.56 8.27 -3.89
N SER A 234 8.90 7.13 -4.06
CA SER A 234 8.59 6.24 -2.95
C SER A 234 9.10 4.83 -3.20
N ALA A 235 9.57 4.18 -2.14
CA ALA A 235 10.06 2.82 -2.18
C ALA A 235 9.60 2.05 -0.94
N GLY A 236 9.14 0.82 -1.13
CA GLY A 236 8.74 -0.12 -0.09
C GLY A 236 9.54 -1.41 -0.15
N ASN A 237 9.94 -1.94 1.00
CA ASN A 237 10.56 -3.25 1.15
C ASN A 237 9.85 -4.03 2.25
N ASP A 238 9.14 -5.10 1.87
CA ASP A 238 8.39 -5.95 2.79
C ASP A 238 8.93 -7.36 2.85
N GLN A 239 8.90 -7.92 4.04
CA GLN A 239 9.27 -9.28 4.32
C GLN A 239 8.22 -9.86 5.26
N SER A 240 7.74 -11.07 4.97
CA SER A 240 6.84 -11.78 5.87
C SER A 240 7.22 -13.25 6.01
N LEU A 241 7.10 -13.78 7.22
CA LEU A 241 7.19 -15.20 7.50
C LEU A 241 5.89 -15.63 8.16
N ARG A 242 5.12 -16.46 7.46
CA ARG A 242 3.95 -17.14 8.00
C ARG A 242 4.30 -18.60 8.28
N VAL A 243 4.08 -19.04 9.51
CA VAL A 243 4.19 -20.44 9.91
C VAL A 243 2.80 -20.91 10.33
N PHE A 244 2.28 -21.90 9.63
CA PHE A 244 0.98 -22.50 9.93
C PHE A 244 1.13 -24.00 10.21
N TYR A 245 0.51 -24.46 11.30
CA TYR A 245 0.40 -25.86 11.68
C TYR A 245 -1.07 -26.24 11.81
N ASN A 246 -1.49 -27.30 11.12
CA ASN A 246 -2.86 -27.78 11.08
C ASN A 246 -3.02 -29.15 11.77
N GLY A 247 -2.60 -29.24 13.03
CA GLY A 247 -2.66 -30.48 13.78
C GLY A 247 -4.08 -30.94 14.11
N SER A 248 -4.24 -32.23 14.34
CA SER A 248 -5.52 -32.85 14.71
C SER A 248 -6.08 -32.38 16.06
N GLY A 249 -5.21 -31.91 16.96
CA GLY A 249 -5.59 -31.41 18.29
C GLY A 249 -5.57 -29.89 18.43
N ILE A 250 -4.84 -29.18 17.57
CA ILE A 250 -4.69 -27.72 17.62
C ILE A 250 -4.24 -27.17 16.27
N ARG A 251 -4.70 -25.97 15.94
CA ARG A 251 -4.14 -25.17 14.85
C ARG A 251 -3.33 -24.01 15.41
N PHE A 252 -2.18 -23.76 14.81
CA PHE A 252 -1.29 -22.68 15.20
C PHE A 252 -0.90 -21.83 14.00
N THR A 253 -0.93 -20.51 14.16
CA THR A 253 -0.41 -19.55 13.19
C THR A 253 0.57 -18.61 13.88
N SER A 254 1.74 -18.42 13.27
CA SER A 254 2.65 -17.31 13.58
C SER A 254 2.85 -16.49 12.32
N ILE A 255 2.77 -15.17 12.44
CA ILE A 255 3.08 -14.25 11.33
C ILE A 255 4.06 -13.21 11.87
N THR A 256 5.25 -13.17 11.27
CA THR A 256 6.23 -12.11 11.48
C THR A 256 6.29 -11.26 10.22
N ALA A 257 6.26 -9.94 10.34
CA ALA A 257 6.47 -9.06 9.20
C ALA A 257 7.41 -7.89 9.52
N ARG A 258 8.18 -7.49 8.52
CA ARG A 258 8.99 -6.27 8.50
C ARG A 258 8.59 -5.46 7.28
N ARG A 259 8.39 -4.15 7.46
CA ARG A 259 8.19 -3.21 6.36
C ARG A 259 9.08 -1.99 6.54
N GLU A 260 9.81 -1.65 5.50
CA GLU A 260 10.46 -0.35 5.35
C GLU A 260 9.77 0.40 4.23
N PHE A 261 9.44 1.67 4.46
CA PHE A 261 8.82 2.53 3.46
C PHE A 261 9.49 3.90 3.48
N ARG A 262 9.94 4.36 2.31
CA ARG A 262 10.54 5.68 2.11
C ARG A 262 9.73 6.45 1.08
N ASN A 263 9.59 7.74 1.32
CA ASN A 263 9.03 8.72 0.40
C ASN A 263 9.95 9.94 0.43
N SER A 264 11.03 9.89 -0.36
CA SER A 264 12.07 10.92 -0.44
C SER A 264 12.85 10.76 -1.76
N PRO A 265 13.07 11.83 -2.54
CA PRO A 265 12.53 13.17 -2.30
C PRO A 265 11.02 13.20 -2.53
N ALA A 266 10.30 13.98 -1.73
CA ALA A 266 8.92 14.34 -2.00
C ALA A 266 8.76 15.87 -1.98
N SER A 267 8.96 16.47 -3.15
CA SER A 267 8.95 17.92 -3.34
C SER A 267 7.71 18.40 -4.09
N GLY A 268 7.38 19.68 -3.96
CA GLY A 268 6.31 20.32 -4.70
C GLY A 268 6.43 21.83 -4.67
N ASP A 269 5.81 22.46 -5.68
CA ASP A 269 5.62 23.90 -5.76
C ASP A 269 4.49 24.30 -4.78
N GLY A 270 4.82 25.18 -3.84
CA GLY A 270 3.92 25.61 -2.77
C GLY A 270 3.04 26.79 -3.15
N ASP A 271 3.40 27.58 -4.17
CA ASP A 271 2.57 28.68 -4.68
C ASP A 271 1.86 28.37 -6.00
N ALA A 272 2.26 27.27 -6.66
CA ALA A 272 1.67 26.80 -7.91
C ALA A 272 1.67 27.86 -9.03
N GLY A 273 2.68 28.73 -9.00
CA GLY A 273 2.78 29.91 -9.84
C GLY A 273 4.13 30.03 -10.55
N PRO A 274 4.27 31.03 -11.42
CA PRO A 274 5.50 31.24 -12.18
C PRO A 274 6.55 32.04 -11.42
N LEU A 275 6.35 32.27 -10.12
CA LEU A 275 7.22 33.11 -9.29
C LEU A 275 7.91 32.21 -8.27
N PRO A 276 9.22 32.38 -8.01
CA PRO A 276 9.93 31.56 -7.03
C PRO A 276 9.61 32.06 -5.62
N ILE A 277 8.39 31.78 -5.14
CA ILE A 277 7.90 32.23 -3.82
C ILE A 277 8.21 31.15 -2.81
N VAL A 278 7.64 29.94 -2.96
CA VAL A 278 7.77 28.90 -1.94
C VAL A 278 7.70 27.49 -2.52
N ASN A 279 8.69 26.66 -2.17
CA ASN A 279 8.68 25.23 -2.42
C ASN A 279 8.58 24.47 -1.10
N ALA A 280 7.97 23.28 -1.13
CA ALA A 280 7.84 22.42 0.03
C ALA A 280 8.38 21.02 -0.26
N ASN A 281 9.12 20.45 0.70
CA ASN A 281 9.50 19.04 0.69
C ASN A 281 8.97 18.36 1.96
N VAL A 282 8.48 17.13 1.80
CA VAL A 282 8.02 16.28 2.90
C VAL A 282 8.62 14.90 2.70
N ASP A 283 9.80 14.71 3.27
CA ASP A 283 10.50 13.44 3.22
C ASP A 283 10.07 12.59 4.41
N LEU A 284 9.81 11.31 4.15
CA LEU A 284 9.33 10.37 5.16
C LEU A 284 10.04 9.03 5.03
N ASN A 285 10.39 8.46 6.18
CA ASN A 285 10.88 7.09 6.29
C ASN A 285 10.18 6.40 7.46
N THR A 286 9.70 5.17 7.24
CA THR A 286 9.05 4.35 8.25
C THR A 286 9.68 2.97 8.27
N LEU A 287 10.04 2.49 9.46
CA LEU A 287 10.40 1.10 9.72
C LEU A 287 9.39 0.49 10.67
N LYS A 288 8.91 -0.71 10.32
CA LYS A 288 7.87 -1.40 11.05
C LYS A 288 8.19 -2.88 11.23
N TRP A 289 7.91 -3.39 12.41
CA TRP A 289 7.93 -4.81 12.76
C TRP A 289 6.60 -5.22 13.37
N SER A 290 6.08 -6.38 13.00
CA SER A 290 4.91 -6.96 13.63
C SER A 290 5.07 -8.45 13.86
N GLN A 291 4.47 -8.94 14.95
CA GLN A 291 4.39 -10.35 15.29
C GLN A 291 2.96 -10.68 15.73
N GLU A 292 2.43 -11.76 15.16
CA GLU A 292 1.15 -12.31 15.55
C GLU A 292 1.27 -13.79 15.90
N PHE A 293 0.57 -14.22 16.95
CA PHE A 293 0.36 -15.62 17.28
C PHE A 293 -1.13 -15.92 17.41
N ARG A 294 -1.57 -17.02 16.81
CA ARG A 294 -2.95 -17.55 16.95
C ARG A 294 -2.89 -19.02 17.30
N LEU A 295 -3.61 -19.42 18.33
CA LEU A 295 -3.93 -20.80 18.66
C LEU A 295 -5.44 -20.98 18.51
N GLN A 296 -5.84 -22.06 17.85
CA GLN A 296 -7.23 -22.32 17.52
C GLN A 296 -7.56 -23.78 17.71
N SER A 297 -8.83 -24.07 18.00
CA SER A 297 -9.36 -25.43 17.91
C SER A 297 -9.15 -26.01 16.49
N PRO A 298 -9.02 -27.34 16.37
CA PRO A 298 -9.02 -28.03 15.08
C PRO A 298 -10.22 -27.66 14.22
N GLU A 299 -10.07 -27.71 12.91
CA GLU A 299 -11.19 -27.51 11.97
C GLU A 299 -12.29 -28.57 12.13
N THR A 300 -11.96 -29.73 12.69
CA THR A 300 -12.90 -30.82 12.98
C THR A 300 -13.63 -30.67 14.31
N ALA A 301 -13.34 -29.63 15.11
CA ALA A 301 -14.04 -29.39 16.36
C ALA A 301 -15.52 -29.11 16.10
N ARG A 302 -16.43 -29.82 16.80
CA ARG A 302 -17.89 -29.67 16.63
C ARG A 302 -18.61 -29.14 17.86
N THR A 303 -18.01 -29.31 19.04
CA THR A 303 -18.67 -29.01 20.32
C THR A 303 -18.11 -27.75 20.97
N PHE A 304 -16.80 -27.54 20.87
CA PHE A 304 -16.12 -26.39 21.45
C PHE A 304 -15.10 -25.85 20.45
N GLU A 305 -15.44 -24.71 19.85
CA GLU A 305 -14.55 -23.93 19.01
C GLU A 305 -13.98 -22.79 19.85
N TRP A 306 -12.68 -22.54 19.69
CA TRP A 306 -12.00 -21.48 20.42
C TRP A 306 -10.85 -20.91 19.61
N LEU A 307 -10.54 -19.65 19.88
CA LEU A 307 -9.40 -18.95 19.34
C LEU A 307 -8.79 -18.09 20.45
N VAL A 308 -7.48 -18.16 20.62
CA VAL A 308 -6.73 -17.21 21.45
C VAL A 308 -5.51 -16.73 20.66
N GLY A 309 -5.21 -15.45 20.75
CA GLY A 309 -4.03 -14.92 20.11
C GLY A 309 -3.58 -13.59 20.65
N GLY A 310 -2.40 -13.20 20.20
CA GLY A 310 -1.74 -11.97 20.57
C GLY A 310 -1.08 -11.34 19.36
N TYR A 311 -1.06 -10.02 19.35
CA TYR A 311 -0.44 -9.19 18.34
C TYR A 311 0.50 -8.18 19.00
N TYR A 312 1.66 -7.98 18.39
CA TYR A 312 2.63 -6.97 18.74
C TYR A 312 3.06 -6.23 17.47
N GLU A 313 3.20 -4.91 17.57
CA GLU A 313 3.73 -4.07 16.52
C GLU A 313 4.62 -2.97 17.11
N TYR A 314 5.74 -2.73 16.44
CA TYR A 314 6.66 -1.63 16.69
C TYR A 314 6.86 -0.86 15.39
N LYS A 315 6.76 0.48 15.47
CA LYS A 315 6.91 1.35 14.30
C LYS A 315 7.73 2.58 14.69
N GLU A 316 8.72 2.89 13.86
CA GLU A 316 9.47 4.15 13.88
C GLU A 316 9.17 4.92 12.61
N THR A 317 8.99 6.23 12.72
CA THR A 317 8.77 7.11 11.56
C THR A 317 9.55 8.41 11.75
N GLY A 318 10.41 8.71 10.78
CA GLY A 318 11.08 10.00 10.66
C GLY A 318 10.44 10.81 9.54
N ILE A 319 10.23 12.10 9.78
CA ILE A 319 9.66 13.04 8.81
C ILE A 319 10.48 14.32 8.83
N ASP A 320 10.93 14.73 7.66
CA ASP A 320 11.58 16.03 7.46
C ASP A 320 10.69 16.89 6.57
N VAL A 321 10.13 17.95 7.16
CA VAL A 321 9.37 18.96 6.41
C VAL A 321 10.28 20.16 6.18
N SER A 322 10.56 20.46 4.91
CA SER A 322 11.29 21.68 4.56
C SER A 322 10.42 22.64 3.75
N THR A 323 10.50 23.93 4.07
CA THR A 323 9.90 25.02 3.30
C THR A 323 11.01 25.93 2.82
N ILE A 324 11.10 26.15 1.51
CA ILE A 324 12.14 26.94 0.87
C ILE A 324 11.49 28.18 0.28
N PHE A 325 11.78 29.35 0.85
CA PHE A 325 11.33 30.64 0.30
C PHE A 325 12.36 31.14 -0.72
N GLY A 326 11.89 31.40 -1.93
CA GLY A 326 12.70 31.97 -3.00
C GLY A 326 12.70 33.50 -3.01
N PRO A 327 13.41 34.13 -3.96
CA PRO A 327 13.47 35.59 -4.08
C PRO A 327 12.11 36.27 -4.24
N GLY A 328 11.13 35.60 -4.85
CA GLY A 328 9.77 36.11 -5.01
C GLY A 328 9.02 36.25 -3.68
N GLY A 329 9.38 35.46 -2.66
CA GLY A 329 8.78 35.52 -1.33
C GLY A 329 9.02 36.86 -0.60
N ALA A 330 10.09 37.58 -0.94
CA ALA A 330 10.44 38.84 -0.27
C ALA A 330 9.34 39.90 -0.43
N ALA A 331 8.62 39.90 -1.56
CA ALA A 331 7.48 40.79 -1.80
C ALA A 331 6.29 40.53 -0.85
N PHE A 332 6.25 39.36 -0.23
CA PHE A 332 5.22 38.92 0.72
C PHE A 332 5.74 38.86 2.16
N GLY A 333 6.93 39.39 2.43
CA GLY A 333 7.53 39.40 3.77
C GLY A 333 8.31 38.13 4.13
N PHE A 334 8.56 37.24 3.17
CA PHE A 334 9.35 36.03 3.36
C PHE A 334 10.70 36.14 2.61
N PRO A 335 11.77 36.68 3.23
CA PRO A 335 13.07 36.75 2.57
C PRO A 335 13.60 35.34 2.25
N PRO A 336 14.52 35.20 1.27
CA PRO A 336 15.10 33.91 0.92
C PRO A 336 15.63 33.17 2.15
N ALA A 337 15.02 32.02 2.43
CA ALA A 337 15.29 31.24 3.63
C ALA A 337 14.86 29.79 3.41
N THR A 338 15.49 28.87 4.15
CA THR A 338 15.04 27.49 4.24
C THR A 338 14.69 27.20 5.69
N SER A 339 13.45 26.78 5.92
CA SER A 339 12.99 26.24 7.20
C SER A 339 12.97 24.73 7.10
N ILE A 340 13.52 24.03 8.10
CA ILE A 340 13.48 22.57 8.20
C ILE A 340 12.89 22.23 9.56
N THR A 341 11.87 21.37 9.57
CA THR A 341 11.17 20.90 10.77
C THR A 341 11.22 19.37 10.77
N PRO A 342 12.23 18.77 11.44
CA PRO A 342 12.29 17.33 11.63
C PRO A 342 11.29 16.89 12.71
N ALA A 343 10.76 15.68 12.57
CA ALA A 343 9.94 15.01 13.57
C ALA A 343 10.20 13.51 13.56
N GLU A 344 10.25 12.90 14.74
CA GLU A 344 10.38 11.46 14.93
C GLU A 344 9.22 10.95 15.79
N PHE A 345 8.64 9.83 15.37
CA PHE A 345 7.54 9.17 16.05
C PHE A 345 7.89 7.70 16.28
N THR A 346 7.58 7.21 17.47
CA THR A 346 7.68 5.79 17.80
C THR A 346 6.34 5.32 18.35
N ASP A 347 5.74 4.35 17.68
CA ASP A 347 4.49 3.72 18.09
C ASP A 347 4.75 2.28 18.51
N THR A 348 4.07 1.83 19.55
CA THR A 348 4.09 0.43 19.97
C THR A 348 2.68 -0.01 20.32
N THR A 349 2.27 -1.12 19.70
CA THR A 349 0.90 -1.62 19.77
C THR A 349 0.90 -3.06 20.23
N TYR A 350 -0.05 -3.37 21.12
CA TYR A 350 -0.31 -4.72 21.60
C TYR A 350 -1.80 -4.98 21.54
N ALA A 351 -2.18 -6.20 21.16
CA ALA A 351 -3.55 -6.67 21.26
C ALA A 351 -3.59 -8.12 21.72
N VAL A 352 -4.61 -8.46 22.49
CA VAL A 352 -4.95 -9.84 22.86
C VAL A 352 -6.39 -10.06 22.43
N PHE A 353 -6.64 -11.19 21.80
CA PHE A 353 -7.96 -11.53 21.31
C PHE A 353 -8.31 -12.97 21.67
N LEU A 354 -9.59 -13.17 22.00
CA LEU A 354 -10.17 -14.44 22.38
C LEU A 354 -11.61 -14.51 21.91
N SER A 355 -12.03 -15.65 21.37
CA SER A 355 -13.41 -15.89 20.92
C SER A 355 -13.81 -17.34 21.07
#